data_AF-A0A942SWV7-F1
#
_entry.id   AF-A0A942SWV7-F1
#
_cell.length_a   1.000
_cell.length_b   1.000
_cell.length_c   1.000
_cell.angle_alpha   90.00
_cell.angle_beta   90.00
_cell.angle_gamma   90.00
#
_symmetry.space_group_name_H-M   'P 1'
#
loop_
_entity.id
_entity.type
_entity.pdbx_description
1 polymer ?
#
loop_
_entity_poly.entity_id
_entity_poly.type
_entity_poly.pdbx_seq_one_letter_code
_entity_poly.pdbx_strand_id
1 'polypeptide(L)'
;MSLKLKLITSLAAISLILGACGKAEETENKPKVENTEKQAEKKEAAEKEEANYADAYKEAIAELDKAKEGKEVDFNKVTELYKANLQELVKQRDAEFQDTLDEKITASLAAGKDGSMDKVVVRQIFDKLMQKVFYTTIKHEFTEIGENWGKTEEVNKEVEEAKEFYAIIKSTVEKRDAAYGTNMVSAIEGGFNEVDNGIKNNDQLAVNLGKQVIDKTLMKTFYLATGALPNGYATKAAAEAQKDAALAKVEQAEGWAFFQSIYTYLNKHAADETAFIEKQFNLETDAKIIDPAAVNKAFVRGFAKIAIDEYKESKEAIGEDKGVITGLEGALFIDVIGDDIKGLIGEAEYKSLTEKAQKYVETAKAKDKAAGETQVDELIASLNSIIDKAK
;
A
#
# COMPACT_ATOMS: atom_id res chain seq x y z
N MET A 1 43.93 -20.71 40.91
CA MET A 1 44.76 -19.76 40.14
C MET A 1 43.86 -18.96 39.24
N SER A 2 43.80 -17.64 39.46
CA SER A 2 43.33 -16.54 38.58
C SER A 2 42.00 -16.74 37.82
N LEU A 3 40.85 -16.20 38.24
CA LEU A 3 40.39 -14.78 38.10
C LEU A 3 40.64 -14.19 36.70
N LYS A 4 39.65 -13.65 35.97
CA LYS A 4 38.61 -12.63 36.28
C LYS A 4 37.30 -13.00 35.54
N LEU A 5 36.05 -12.93 36.00
CA LEU A 5 35.24 -12.05 36.87
C LEU A 5 34.99 -10.61 36.37
N LYS A 6 33.78 -10.38 35.82
CA LYS A 6 32.80 -9.35 36.25
C LYS A 6 31.38 -9.97 36.04
N LEU A 7 30.55 -10.26 37.06
CA LEU A 7 29.71 -9.36 37.90
C LEU A 7 28.69 -8.60 37.00
N ILE A 8 27.36 -8.63 37.18
CA ILE A 8 26.46 -8.48 38.37
C ILE A 8 25.06 -9.04 37.94
N THR A 9 24.43 -10.03 38.61
CA THR A 9 23.32 -9.93 39.62
C THR A 9 22.09 -9.12 39.14
N SER A 10 20.82 -9.49 39.33
CA SER A 10 20.15 -10.32 40.34
C SER A 10 18.66 -10.52 39.98
N LEU A 11 18.10 -11.66 40.41
CA LEU A 11 16.66 -11.95 40.55
C LEU A 11 15.91 -10.89 41.37
N ALA A 12 14.60 -10.74 41.15
CA ALA A 12 13.57 -11.00 42.17
C ALA A 12 12.13 -10.85 41.60
N ALA A 13 11.33 -11.90 41.81
CA ALA A 13 9.88 -11.90 41.68
C ALA A 13 9.21 -11.37 42.97
N ILE A 14 7.87 -11.43 42.99
CA ILE A 14 6.89 -11.25 44.10
C ILE A 14 6.22 -9.86 44.03
N SER A 15 4.89 -9.72 43.92
CA SER A 15 3.89 -10.30 44.82
C SER A 15 2.51 -10.58 44.19
N LEU A 16 2.10 -11.84 44.28
CA LEU A 16 0.70 -12.25 44.50
C LEU A 16 0.30 -11.91 45.94
N ILE A 17 -0.91 -11.38 46.14
CA ILE A 17 -1.59 -11.43 47.44
C ILE A 17 -2.58 -12.58 47.37
N LEU A 18 -2.35 -13.59 48.21
CA LEU A 18 -3.27 -14.66 48.56
C LEU A 18 -3.90 -14.36 49.92
N GLY A 19 -5.18 -14.69 50.03
CA GLY A 19 -5.83 -15.06 51.28
C GLY A 19 -7.27 -15.48 50.96
N ALA A 20 -7.83 -16.58 51.45
CA ALA A 20 -7.32 -17.73 52.19
C ALA A 20 -8.41 -18.83 52.04
N CYS A 21 -8.03 -20.10 51.95
CA CYS A 21 -8.96 -21.23 51.97
C CYS A 21 -9.48 -21.53 53.38
N GLY A 22 -10.74 -21.97 53.47
CA GLY A 22 -11.32 -22.71 54.60
C GLY A 22 -12.46 -23.60 54.10
N LYS A 23 -12.47 -24.87 54.50
CA LYS A 23 -13.22 -26.01 53.94
C LYS A 23 -14.11 -26.62 55.04
N ALA A 24 -15.37 -27.01 54.75
CA ALA A 24 -16.06 -28.23 55.25
C ALA A 24 -17.59 -28.30 54.92
N GLU A 25 -17.96 -29.40 54.26
CA GLU A 25 -19.12 -30.34 54.37
C GLU A 25 -20.63 -29.99 54.37
N GLU A 26 -21.35 -30.78 53.54
CA GLU A 26 -22.74 -31.35 53.55
C GLU A 26 -23.97 -30.39 53.63
N THR A 27 -25.06 -30.48 52.85
CA THR A 27 -25.92 -31.65 52.53
C THR A 27 -26.96 -31.33 51.41
N GLU A 28 -27.52 -32.38 50.80
CA GLU A 28 -28.62 -32.59 49.81
C GLU A 28 -29.78 -31.56 49.63
N ASN A 29 -30.24 -31.32 48.38
CA ASN A 29 -31.43 -31.98 47.75
C ASN A 29 -31.76 -31.47 46.32
N LYS A 30 -32.34 -32.37 45.49
CA LYS A 30 -32.57 -32.35 44.02
C LYS A 30 -33.74 -31.44 43.51
N PRO A 31 -34.26 -31.55 42.26
CA PRO A 31 -33.73 -31.06 40.98
C PRO A 31 -34.77 -30.23 40.16
N LYS A 32 -34.37 -29.49 39.12
CA LYS A 32 -35.27 -29.25 37.97
C LYS A 32 -34.49 -28.91 36.69
N VAL A 33 -34.73 -29.73 35.68
CA VAL A 33 -34.34 -29.51 34.27
C VAL A 33 -35.28 -28.47 33.68
N GLU A 34 -34.75 -27.43 33.05
CA GLU A 34 -35.40 -26.78 31.91
C GLU A 34 -34.38 -26.03 31.05
N ASN A 35 -34.62 -26.11 29.74
CA ASN A 35 -33.78 -25.71 28.62
C ASN A 35 -33.07 -24.35 28.76
N THR A 36 -31.79 -24.33 28.41
CA THR A 36 -31.10 -23.11 27.97
C THR A 36 -31.02 -23.13 26.45
N GLU A 37 -32.00 -22.50 25.79
CA GLU A 37 -31.83 -22.06 24.41
C GLU A 37 -30.89 -20.84 24.39
N LYS A 38 -29.90 -20.93 23.50
CA LYS A 38 -28.97 -19.88 23.13
C LYS A 38 -29.76 -18.70 22.55
N GLN A 39 -29.67 -17.54 23.18
CA GLN A 39 -29.95 -16.27 22.52
C GLN A 39 -28.61 -15.70 22.04
N ALA A 40 -28.26 -16.04 20.81
CA ALA A 40 -27.26 -15.30 20.05
C ALA A 40 -27.96 -14.04 19.51
N GLU A 41 -27.57 -12.88 20.02
CA GLU A 41 -27.93 -11.60 19.42
C GLU A 41 -27.27 -11.50 18.04
N LYS A 42 -28.07 -11.71 17.00
CA LYS A 42 -27.83 -11.15 15.67
C LYS A 42 -27.79 -9.62 15.83
N LYS A 43 -26.60 -9.02 15.69
CA LYS A 43 -26.49 -7.70 15.07
C LYS A 43 -26.68 -7.91 13.58
N GLU A 44 -27.93 -7.84 13.12
CA GLU A 44 -28.20 -7.57 11.72
C GLU A 44 -27.58 -6.22 11.39
N ALA A 45 -26.59 -6.25 10.50
CA ALA A 45 -26.05 -5.08 9.85
C ALA A 45 -27.23 -4.37 9.19
N ALA A 46 -27.54 -3.17 9.68
CA ALA A 46 -28.37 -2.26 8.93
C ALA A 46 -27.67 -2.03 7.59
N GLU A 47 -28.33 -2.43 6.49
CA GLU A 47 -28.03 -1.95 5.15
C GLU A 47 -28.01 -0.42 5.23
N LYS A 48 -26.81 0.15 5.34
CA LYS A 48 -26.59 1.56 5.05
C LYS A 48 -26.87 1.69 3.56
N GLU A 49 -27.74 2.64 3.23
CA GLU A 49 -27.85 3.25 1.91
C GLU A 49 -26.44 3.31 1.30
N GLU A 50 -26.26 2.66 0.16
CA GLU A 50 -24.99 2.44 -0.51
C GLU A 50 -24.24 3.78 -0.61
N ALA A 51 -23.27 3.99 0.28
CA ALA A 51 -22.60 5.27 0.38
C ALA A 51 -21.85 5.48 -0.93
N ASN A 52 -22.31 6.41 -1.77
CA ASN A 52 -21.66 6.71 -3.02
C ASN A 52 -20.35 7.48 -2.73
N TYR A 53 -19.30 6.72 -2.40
CA TYR A 53 -17.99 7.22 -2.02
C TYR A 53 -17.40 8.12 -3.11
N ALA A 54 -17.64 7.78 -4.37
CA ALA A 54 -17.17 8.54 -5.52
C ALA A 54 -17.77 9.95 -5.56
N ASP A 55 -19.07 10.09 -5.33
CA ASP A 55 -19.74 11.38 -5.40
C ASP A 55 -19.44 12.25 -4.17
N ALA A 56 -19.42 11.67 -2.97
CA ALA A 56 -18.99 12.37 -1.76
C ALA A 56 -17.54 12.88 -1.89
N TYR A 57 -16.64 12.06 -2.44
CA TYR A 57 -15.27 12.44 -2.73
C TYR A 57 -15.17 13.56 -3.77
N LYS A 58 -15.87 13.43 -4.91
CA LYS A 58 -15.89 14.48 -5.95
C LYS A 58 -16.41 15.80 -5.41
N GLU A 59 -17.46 15.78 -4.58
CA GLU A 59 -18.03 16.99 -4.00
C GLU A 59 -17.04 17.65 -3.01
N ALA A 60 -16.40 16.85 -2.16
CA ALA A 60 -15.37 17.34 -1.25
C ALA A 60 -14.18 17.96 -2.02
N ILE A 61 -13.72 17.31 -3.09
CA ILE A 61 -12.65 17.82 -3.95
C ILE A 61 -13.07 19.09 -4.68
N ALA A 62 -14.29 19.16 -5.20
CA ALA A 62 -14.78 20.36 -5.88
C ALA A 62 -14.84 21.57 -4.95
N GLU A 63 -15.22 21.36 -3.68
CA GLU A 63 -15.18 22.41 -2.66
C GLU A 63 -13.74 22.83 -2.32
N LEU A 64 -12.83 21.87 -2.15
CA LEU A 64 -11.42 22.14 -1.87
C LEU A 64 -10.67 22.78 -3.05
N ASP A 65 -11.05 22.46 -4.31
CA ASP A 65 -10.43 23.00 -5.52
C ASP A 65 -10.64 24.52 -5.67
N LYS A 66 -11.64 25.10 -4.99
CA LYS A 66 -11.79 26.56 -4.85
C LYS A 66 -10.52 27.24 -4.32
N ALA A 67 -9.73 26.55 -3.49
CA ALA A 67 -8.45 27.06 -2.99
C ALA A 67 -7.48 27.44 -4.12
N LYS A 68 -7.44 26.63 -5.20
CA LYS A 68 -6.55 26.88 -6.36
C LYS A 68 -6.93 28.13 -7.14
N GLU A 69 -8.20 28.52 -7.06
CA GLU A 69 -8.75 29.70 -7.73
C GLU A 69 -8.72 30.95 -6.84
N GLY A 70 -8.12 30.85 -5.64
CA GLY A 70 -8.13 31.94 -4.64
C GLY A 70 -9.52 32.21 -4.05
N LYS A 71 -10.47 31.28 -4.20
CA LYS A 71 -11.83 31.39 -3.67
C LYS A 71 -11.90 30.84 -2.25
N GLU A 72 -12.96 31.25 -1.54
CA GLU A 72 -13.24 30.74 -0.21
C GLU A 72 -13.61 29.25 -0.28
N VAL A 73 -13.09 28.48 0.69
CA VAL A 73 -13.33 27.05 0.86
C VAL A 73 -14.19 26.86 2.09
N ASP A 74 -15.31 26.17 1.96
CA ASP A 74 -16.14 25.77 3.08
C ASP A 74 -15.62 24.48 3.72
N PHE A 75 -14.69 24.61 4.67
CA PHE A 75 -14.15 23.47 5.42
C PHE A 75 -15.19 22.78 6.30
N ASN A 76 -16.28 23.44 6.70
CA ASN A 76 -17.35 22.77 7.45
C ASN A 76 -18.06 21.77 6.54
N LYS A 77 -18.43 22.21 5.34
CA LYS A 77 -19.02 21.34 4.31
C LYS A 77 -18.12 20.13 4.02
N VAL A 78 -16.83 20.35 3.76
CA VAL A 78 -15.89 19.24 3.49
C VAL A 78 -15.78 18.29 4.69
N THR A 79 -15.72 18.82 5.90
CA THR A 79 -15.66 18.01 7.14
C THR A 79 -16.92 17.19 7.34
N GLU A 80 -18.10 17.75 7.05
CA GLU A 80 -19.38 17.04 7.12
C GLU A 80 -19.46 15.93 6.07
N LEU A 81 -19.10 16.21 4.82
CA LEU A 81 -19.03 15.22 3.75
C LEU A 81 -18.11 14.05 4.13
N TYR A 82 -16.93 14.37 4.68
CA TYR A 82 -15.97 13.37 5.14
C TYR A 82 -16.56 12.51 6.26
N LYS A 83 -17.06 13.12 7.34
CA LYS A 83 -17.60 12.38 8.50
C LYS A 83 -18.81 11.51 8.16
N ALA A 84 -19.70 12.01 7.31
CA ALA A 84 -20.93 11.31 6.97
C ALA A 84 -20.71 10.15 6.00
N ASN A 85 -19.78 10.28 5.04
CA ASN A 85 -19.72 9.37 3.89
C ASN A 85 -18.38 8.65 3.73
N LEU A 86 -17.27 9.22 4.18
CA LEU A 86 -15.92 8.70 3.86
C LEU A 86 -15.17 8.17 5.08
N GLN A 87 -15.37 8.78 6.25
CA GLN A 87 -14.57 8.53 7.46
C GLN A 87 -14.64 7.07 7.92
N GLU A 88 -15.81 6.43 7.83
CA GLU A 88 -15.96 5.04 8.23
C GLU A 88 -15.09 4.11 7.38
N LEU A 89 -15.11 4.28 6.05
CA LEU A 89 -14.24 3.55 5.14
C LEU A 89 -12.77 3.78 5.50
N VAL A 90 -12.36 5.04 5.73
CA VAL A 90 -10.98 5.37 6.12
C VAL A 90 -10.58 4.62 7.38
N LYS A 91 -11.41 4.62 8.42
CA LYS A 91 -11.11 3.94 9.69
C LYS A 91 -11.00 2.43 9.54
N GLN A 92 -11.85 1.82 8.70
CA GLN A 92 -11.77 0.40 8.40
C GLN A 92 -10.44 0.07 7.70
N ARG A 93 -10.02 0.90 6.74
CA ARG A 93 -8.72 0.72 6.06
C ARG A 93 -7.54 0.97 7.00
N ASP A 94 -7.62 1.99 7.85
CA ASP A 94 -6.62 2.26 8.89
C ASP A 94 -6.43 1.05 9.81
N ALA A 95 -7.52 0.43 10.26
CA ALA A 95 -7.47 -0.74 11.13
C ALA A 95 -6.86 -1.97 10.42
N GLU A 96 -7.22 -2.21 9.16
CA GLU A 96 -6.74 -3.35 8.37
C GLU A 96 -5.26 -3.22 7.98
N PHE A 97 -4.84 -2.04 7.54
CA PHE A 97 -3.49 -1.78 7.04
C PHE A 97 -2.55 -1.13 8.06
N GLN A 98 -2.99 -1.00 9.31
CA GLN A 98 -2.24 -0.38 10.42
C GLN A 98 -1.78 1.04 10.09
N ASP A 99 -2.68 1.81 9.48
CA ASP A 99 -2.48 3.18 9.04
C ASP A 99 -3.17 4.18 9.98
N THR A 100 -2.93 5.48 9.74
CA THR A 100 -3.48 6.59 10.53
C THR A 100 -4.02 7.71 9.62
N LEU A 101 -4.67 7.34 8.52
CA LEU A 101 -5.17 8.28 7.51
C LEU A 101 -6.31 9.14 8.03
N ASP A 102 -7.22 8.59 8.85
CA ASP A 102 -8.33 9.37 9.44
C ASP A 102 -7.81 10.53 10.29
N GLU A 103 -6.80 10.25 11.13
CA GLU A 103 -6.15 11.27 11.94
C GLU A 103 -5.51 12.35 11.05
N LYS A 104 -4.74 11.95 10.04
CA LYS A 104 -4.05 12.87 9.11
C LYS A 104 -5.03 13.73 8.32
N ILE A 105 -6.12 13.15 7.82
CA ILE A 105 -7.17 13.86 7.07
C ILE A 105 -7.91 14.83 7.99
N THR A 106 -8.35 14.37 9.16
CA THR A 106 -9.09 15.18 10.13
C THR A 106 -8.25 16.37 10.61
N ALA A 107 -6.98 16.13 10.94
CA ALA A 107 -6.05 17.18 11.36
C ALA A 107 -5.82 18.21 10.26
N SER A 108 -5.65 17.76 9.00
CA SER A 108 -5.44 18.67 7.86
C SER A 108 -6.65 19.55 7.57
N LEU A 109 -7.87 18.98 7.64
CA LEU A 109 -9.11 19.76 7.48
C LEU A 109 -9.28 20.80 8.60
N ALA A 110 -8.96 20.44 9.84
CA ALA A 110 -8.98 21.37 10.96
C ALA A 110 -7.96 22.51 10.79
N ALA A 111 -6.72 22.18 10.39
CA ALA A 111 -5.66 23.15 10.15
C ALA A 111 -5.97 24.08 8.95
N GLY A 112 -6.66 23.58 7.92
CA GLY A 112 -7.16 24.41 6.83
C GLY A 112 -8.23 25.40 7.28
N LYS A 113 -9.12 24.95 8.16
CA LYS A 113 -10.20 25.76 8.72
C LYS A 113 -9.70 26.87 9.62
N ASP A 114 -8.73 26.59 10.50
CA ASP A 114 -8.15 27.59 11.41
C ASP A 114 -7.05 28.46 10.76
N GLY A 115 -6.59 28.09 9.57
CA GLY A 115 -5.59 28.83 8.78
C GLY A 115 -4.14 28.51 9.14
N SER A 116 -3.89 27.53 10.01
CA SER A 116 -2.53 27.05 10.33
C SER A 116 -1.89 26.24 9.20
N MET A 117 -2.69 25.73 8.25
CA MET A 117 -2.21 25.09 7.03
C MET A 117 -2.80 25.75 5.78
N ASP A 118 -1.97 25.93 4.76
CA ASP A 118 -2.40 26.47 3.47
C ASP A 118 -3.52 25.62 2.86
N LYS A 119 -4.53 26.27 2.29
CA LYS A 119 -5.74 25.59 1.80
C LYS A 119 -5.45 24.68 0.61
N VAL A 120 -4.49 25.04 -0.24
CA VAL A 120 -4.07 24.21 -1.38
C VAL A 120 -3.29 23.00 -0.87
N VAL A 121 -2.46 23.16 0.16
CA VAL A 121 -1.80 22.04 0.85
C VAL A 121 -2.83 21.06 1.43
N VAL A 122 -3.84 21.55 2.17
CA VAL A 122 -4.91 20.70 2.72
C VAL A 122 -5.67 19.95 1.62
N ARG A 123 -5.97 20.63 0.52
CA ARG A 123 -6.59 20.01 -0.65
C ARG A 123 -5.76 18.83 -1.18
N GLN A 124 -4.43 18.99 -1.27
CA GLN A 124 -3.57 17.93 -1.77
C GLN A 124 -3.51 16.74 -0.81
N ILE A 125 -3.38 17.01 0.49
CA ILE A 125 -3.37 15.96 1.51
C ILE A 125 -4.69 15.18 1.48
N PHE A 126 -5.83 15.87 1.48
CA PHE A 126 -7.14 15.22 1.41
C PHE A 126 -7.28 14.35 0.16
N ASP A 127 -6.99 14.90 -1.02
CA ASP A 127 -7.07 14.16 -2.30
C ASP A 127 -6.24 12.88 -2.24
N LYS A 128 -4.93 12.99 -1.93
CA LYS A 128 -4.04 11.84 -2.11
C LYS A 128 -4.17 10.80 -1.02
N LEU A 129 -4.48 11.20 0.21
CA LEU A 129 -4.78 10.23 1.26
C LEU A 129 -6.09 9.50 0.96
N MET A 130 -7.10 10.15 0.37
CA MET A 130 -8.30 9.43 -0.11
C MET A 130 -7.98 8.50 -1.28
N GLN A 131 -7.07 8.87 -2.20
CA GLN A 131 -6.61 7.93 -3.23
C GLN A 131 -5.91 6.71 -2.64
N LYS A 132 -5.14 6.86 -1.55
CA LYS A 132 -4.62 5.73 -0.79
C LYS A 132 -5.75 4.86 -0.22
N VAL A 133 -6.77 5.46 0.38
CA VAL A 133 -7.94 4.73 0.90
C VAL A 133 -8.57 3.88 -0.20
N PHE A 134 -8.87 4.46 -1.36
CA PHE A 134 -9.46 3.70 -2.48
C PHE A 134 -8.54 2.59 -2.98
N TYR A 135 -7.23 2.83 -3.05
CA TYR A 135 -6.27 1.78 -3.37
C TYR A 135 -6.27 0.64 -2.33
N THR A 136 -6.28 0.96 -1.04
CA THR A 136 -6.35 -0.06 0.02
C THR A 136 -7.69 -0.78 0.05
N THR A 137 -8.79 -0.16 -0.40
CA THR A 137 -10.07 -0.86 -0.59
C THR A 137 -9.98 -1.87 -1.73
N ILE A 138 -9.37 -1.53 -2.88
CA ILE A 138 -9.12 -2.51 -3.95
C ILE A 138 -8.32 -3.72 -3.42
N LYS A 139 -7.32 -3.49 -2.56
CA LYS A 139 -6.54 -4.58 -1.95
C LYS A 139 -7.36 -5.46 -1.00
N HIS A 140 -8.34 -4.88 -0.32
CA HIS A 140 -9.25 -5.62 0.52
C HIS A 140 -10.19 -6.48 -0.29
N GLU A 141 -10.80 -5.94 -1.34
CA GLU A 141 -11.60 -6.74 -2.26
C GLU A 141 -10.79 -7.90 -2.83
N PHE A 142 -9.50 -7.69 -3.13
CA PHE A 142 -8.62 -8.77 -3.55
C PHE A 142 -8.40 -9.85 -2.49
N THR A 143 -8.41 -9.47 -1.21
CA THR A 143 -8.36 -10.41 -0.08
C THR A 143 -9.68 -11.18 0.02
N GLU A 144 -10.81 -10.49 0.01
CA GLU A 144 -12.16 -11.07 0.07
C GLU A 144 -12.44 -12.03 -1.11
N ILE A 145 -11.99 -11.72 -2.33
CA ILE A 145 -12.07 -12.67 -3.47
C ILE A 145 -11.38 -14.00 -3.13
N GLY A 146 -10.27 -13.95 -2.39
CA GLY A 146 -9.54 -15.14 -1.95
C GLY A 146 -10.29 -15.90 -0.86
N GLU A 147 -10.82 -15.19 0.13
CA GLU A 147 -11.55 -15.76 1.28
C GLU A 147 -12.91 -16.36 0.88
N ASN A 148 -13.57 -15.74 -0.09
CA ASN A 148 -14.87 -16.17 -0.62
C ASN A 148 -14.74 -17.08 -1.84
N TRP A 149 -13.53 -17.57 -2.16
CA TRP A 149 -13.31 -18.46 -3.30
C TRP A 149 -14.24 -19.68 -3.27
N GLY A 150 -14.85 -19.99 -4.41
CA GLY A 150 -15.89 -21.02 -4.54
C GLY A 150 -17.32 -20.52 -4.29
N LYS A 151 -17.51 -19.29 -3.81
CA LYS A 151 -18.81 -18.61 -3.73
C LYS A 151 -18.92 -17.58 -4.85
N THR A 152 -19.33 -18.03 -6.04
CA THR A 152 -19.26 -17.24 -7.27
C THR A 152 -19.97 -15.88 -7.18
N GLU A 153 -21.11 -15.77 -6.51
CA GLU A 153 -21.82 -14.49 -6.37
C GLU A 153 -21.03 -13.48 -5.53
N GLU A 154 -20.52 -13.90 -4.37
CA GLU A 154 -19.68 -13.07 -3.49
C GLU A 154 -18.39 -12.65 -4.22
N VAL A 155 -17.71 -13.59 -4.87
CA VAL A 155 -16.48 -13.29 -5.63
C VAL A 155 -16.71 -12.28 -6.76
N ASN A 156 -17.80 -12.38 -7.51
CA ASN A 156 -18.09 -11.39 -8.56
C ASN A 156 -18.42 -10.02 -7.97
N LYS A 157 -19.09 -9.97 -6.81
CA LYS A 157 -19.38 -8.72 -6.12
C LYS A 157 -18.09 -7.99 -5.74
N GLU A 158 -17.13 -8.67 -5.13
CA GLU A 158 -15.85 -8.04 -4.74
C GLU A 158 -15.03 -7.57 -5.96
N VAL A 159 -15.11 -8.31 -7.09
CA VAL A 159 -14.45 -7.88 -8.33
C VAL A 159 -15.07 -6.59 -8.86
N GLU A 160 -16.40 -6.47 -8.86
CA GLU A 160 -17.07 -5.25 -9.31
C GLU A 160 -16.79 -4.08 -8.36
N GLU A 161 -16.79 -4.30 -7.05
CA GLU A 161 -16.40 -3.27 -6.07
C GLU A 161 -14.96 -2.80 -6.29
N ALA A 162 -14.01 -3.72 -6.55
CA ALA A 162 -12.64 -3.36 -6.89
C ALA A 162 -12.56 -2.50 -8.16
N LYS A 163 -13.37 -2.80 -9.19
CA LYS A 163 -13.44 -2.00 -10.43
C LYS A 163 -14.03 -0.61 -10.18
N GLU A 164 -15.03 -0.49 -9.31
CA GLU A 164 -15.64 0.78 -8.92
C GLU A 164 -14.65 1.70 -8.20
N PHE A 165 -13.90 1.17 -7.22
CA PHE A 165 -12.85 1.93 -6.54
C PHE A 165 -11.70 2.30 -7.49
N TYR A 166 -11.32 1.40 -8.41
CA TYR A 166 -10.34 1.73 -9.44
C TYR A 166 -10.82 2.88 -10.33
N ALA A 167 -12.09 2.92 -10.71
CA ALA A 167 -12.65 3.99 -11.54
C ALA A 167 -12.46 5.39 -10.92
N ILE A 168 -12.48 5.49 -9.58
CA ILE A 168 -12.25 6.76 -8.86
C ILE A 168 -10.80 7.24 -9.05
N ILE A 169 -9.82 6.34 -9.04
CA ILE A 169 -8.39 6.66 -9.13
C ILE A 169 -7.80 6.53 -10.54
N LYS A 170 -8.57 6.02 -11.52
CA LYS A 170 -8.13 5.82 -12.92
C LYS A 170 -7.51 7.08 -13.53
N SER A 171 -8.07 8.25 -13.26
CA SER A 171 -7.52 9.52 -13.78
C SER A 171 -6.11 9.84 -13.27
N THR A 172 -5.72 9.32 -12.10
CA THR A 172 -4.34 9.41 -11.61
C THR A 172 -3.42 8.52 -12.41
N VAL A 173 -3.85 7.30 -12.75
CA VAL A 173 -3.09 6.38 -13.62
C VAL A 173 -2.91 6.99 -15.01
N GLU A 174 -3.98 7.51 -15.62
CA GLU A 174 -3.94 8.19 -16.93
C GLU A 174 -2.94 9.36 -16.95
N LYS A 175 -2.91 10.17 -15.87
CA LYS A 175 -1.94 11.27 -15.73
C LYS A 175 -0.50 10.77 -15.66
N ARG A 176 -0.24 9.56 -15.21
CA ARG A 176 1.11 8.97 -15.17
C ARG A 176 1.45 8.31 -16.50
N ASP A 177 0.52 7.62 -17.13
CA ASP A 177 0.66 7.15 -18.51
C ASP A 177 1.04 8.28 -19.46
N ALA A 178 0.32 9.41 -19.40
CA ALA A 178 0.62 10.58 -20.22
C ALA A 178 2.01 11.19 -19.90
N ALA A 179 2.43 11.19 -18.64
CA ALA A 179 3.69 11.82 -18.23
C ALA A 179 4.92 10.96 -18.57
N TYR A 180 4.80 9.64 -18.54
CA TYR A 180 5.90 8.70 -18.71
C TYR A 180 5.83 7.88 -20.00
N GLY A 181 4.75 7.97 -20.77
CA GLY A 181 4.55 7.16 -21.96
C GLY A 181 4.29 5.68 -21.65
N THR A 182 3.74 5.38 -20.47
CA THR A 182 3.40 4.02 -20.03
C THR A 182 1.99 3.61 -20.50
N ASN A 183 1.63 2.36 -20.28
CA ASN A 183 0.35 1.75 -20.63
C ASN A 183 -0.34 1.09 -19.41
N MET A 184 -0.20 1.71 -18.23
CA MET A 184 -0.67 1.17 -16.95
C MET A 184 -2.19 1.00 -16.92
N VAL A 185 -2.96 1.90 -17.55
CA VAL A 185 -4.42 1.73 -17.65
C VAL A 185 -4.76 0.40 -18.34
N SER A 186 -4.12 0.13 -19.48
CA SER A 186 -4.32 -1.11 -20.22
C SER A 186 -3.81 -2.33 -19.46
N ALA A 187 -2.73 -2.20 -18.69
CA ALA A 187 -2.22 -3.28 -17.84
C ALA A 187 -3.21 -3.64 -16.72
N ILE A 188 -3.82 -2.63 -16.08
CA ILE A 188 -4.85 -2.84 -15.04
C ILE A 188 -6.12 -3.46 -15.64
N GLU A 189 -6.59 -2.95 -16.78
CA GLU A 189 -7.73 -3.53 -17.51
C GLU A 189 -7.45 -4.99 -17.92
N GLY A 190 -6.24 -5.29 -18.39
CA GLY A 190 -5.77 -6.64 -18.66
C GLY A 190 -5.77 -7.53 -17.41
N GLY A 191 -5.34 -7.00 -16.27
CA GLY A 191 -5.38 -7.71 -14.98
C GLY A 191 -6.79 -8.04 -14.53
N PHE A 192 -7.75 -7.12 -14.68
CA PHE A 192 -9.16 -7.39 -14.38
C PHE A 192 -9.75 -8.43 -15.32
N ASN A 193 -9.40 -8.39 -16.61
CA ASN A 193 -9.81 -9.42 -17.57
C ASN A 193 -9.27 -10.80 -17.19
N GLU A 194 -8.01 -10.88 -16.73
CA GLU A 194 -7.42 -12.12 -16.22
C GLU A 194 -8.17 -12.64 -15.00
N VAL A 195 -8.53 -11.76 -14.06
CA VAL A 195 -9.36 -12.11 -12.89
C VAL A 195 -10.73 -12.65 -13.32
N ASP A 196 -11.45 -11.93 -14.18
CA ASP A 196 -12.78 -12.35 -14.67
C ASP A 196 -12.72 -13.71 -15.39
N ASN A 197 -11.69 -13.93 -16.20
CA ASN A 197 -11.48 -15.20 -16.90
C ASN A 197 -11.09 -16.33 -15.95
N GLY A 198 -10.25 -16.04 -14.96
CA GLY A 198 -9.88 -16.98 -13.91
C GLY A 198 -11.10 -17.45 -13.11
N ILE A 199 -12.01 -16.54 -12.75
CA ILE A 199 -13.28 -16.88 -12.09
C ILE A 199 -14.13 -17.79 -12.96
N LYS A 200 -14.35 -17.42 -14.23
CA LYS A 200 -15.14 -18.22 -15.19
C LYS A 200 -14.59 -19.64 -15.39
N ASN A 201 -13.27 -19.77 -15.36
CA ASN A 201 -12.57 -21.03 -15.56
C ASN A 201 -12.27 -21.78 -14.25
N ASN A 202 -12.68 -21.24 -13.09
CA ASN A 202 -12.33 -21.75 -11.77
C ASN A 202 -10.80 -21.94 -11.59
N ASP A 203 -10.02 -21.01 -12.15
CA ASP A 203 -8.56 -20.94 -12.08
C ASP A 203 -8.14 -19.88 -11.05
N GLN A 204 -7.94 -20.34 -9.82
CA GLN A 204 -7.55 -19.47 -8.70
C GLN A 204 -6.14 -18.87 -8.90
N LEU A 205 -5.24 -19.58 -9.58
CA LEU A 205 -3.91 -19.07 -9.86
C LEU A 205 -4.00 -17.88 -10.80
N ALA A 206 -4.74 -18.00 -11.92
CA ALA A 206 -4.96 -16.88 -12.84
C ALA A 206 -5.55 -15.66 -12.13
N VAL A 207 -6.56 -15.86 -11.26
CA VAL A 207 -7.12 -14.79 -10.42
C VAL A 207 -6.05 -14.12 -9.57
N ASN A 208 -5.22 -14.90 -8.90
CA ASN A 208 -4.15 -14.35 -8.06
C ASN A 208 -3.11 -13.60 -8.88
N LEU A 209 -2.70 -14.10 -10.05
CA LEU A 209 -1.75 -13.42 -10.93
C LEU A 209 -2.32 -12.09 -11.47
N GLY A 210 -3.59 -12.08 -11.89
CA GLY A 210 -4.28 -10.87 -12.33
C GLY A 210 -4.33 -9.78 -11.25
N LYS A 211 -4.67 -10.16 -10.00
CA LYS A 211 -4.61 -9.25 -8.84
C LYS A 211 -3.23 -8.64 -8.64
N GLN A 212 -2.15 -9.43 -8.81
CA GLN A 212 -0.78 -8.90 -8.67
C GLN A 212 -0.45 -7.88 -9.74
N VAL A 213 -0.85 -8.12 -10.99
CA VAL A 213 -0.67 -7.13 -12.06
C VAL A 213 -1.36 -5.82 -11.70
N ILE A 214 -2.60 -5.86 -11.19
CA ILE A 214 -3.34 -4.66 -10.80
C ILE A 214 -2.66 -3.94 -9.63
N ASP A 215 -2.39 -4.66 -8.53
CA ASP A 215 -1.80 -4.10 -7.31
C ASP A 215 -0.46 -3.41 -7.59
N LYS A 216 0.46 -4.09 -8.28
CA LYS A 216 1.80 -3.57 -8.51
C LYS A 216 1.80 -2.45 -9.55
N THR A 217 0.86 -2.46 -10.50
CA THR A 217 0.67 -1.33 -11.44
C THR A 217 0.11 -0.08 -10.73
N LEU A 218 -0.76 -0.25 -9.74
CA LEU A 218 -1.19 0.86 -8.87
C LEU A 218 -0.03 1.35 -7.99
N MET A 219 0.80 0.46 -7.44
CA MET A 219 2.03 0.87 -6.74
C MET A 219 2.98 1.65 -7.65
N LYS A 220 3.15 1.21 -8.91
CA LYS A 220 3.91 1.94 -9.94
C LYS A 220 3.35 3.34 -10.17
N THR A 221 2.03 3.50 -10.22
CA THR A 221 1.38 4.82 -10.34
C THR A 221 1.81 5.77 -9.21
N PHE A 222 1.81 5.30 -7.96
CA PHE A 222 2.21 6.10 -6.80
C PHE A 222 3.72 6.37 -6.76
N TYR A 223 4.54 5.40 -7.15
CA TYR A 223 5.98 5.59 -7.34
C TYR A 223 6.28 6.68 -8.40
N LEU A 224 5.66 6.55 -9.58
CA LEU A 224 5.82 7.49 -10.69
C LEU A 224 5.35 8.90 -10.32
N ALA A 225 4.31 9.01 -9.49
CA ALA A 225 3.88 10.28 -8.94
C ALA A 225 4.94 10.87 -7.98
N THR A 226 5.57 10.05 -7.15
CA THR A 226 6.39 10.51 -6.03
C THR A 226 7.85 10.76 -6.41
N GLY A 227 8.56 9.72 -6.83
CA GLY A 227 10.02 9.70 -6.86
C GLY A 227 10.67 9.35 -8.19
N ALA A 228 9.88 8.97 -9.21
CA ALA A 228 10.43 8.72 -10.53
C ALA A 228 10.88 10.00 -11.23
N LEU A 229 11.96 9.92 -12.01
CA LEU A 229 12.47 11.05 -12.79
C LEU A 229 11.91 11.02 -14.22
N PRO A 230 11.66 12.18 -14.85
CA PRO A 230 11.80 13.54 -14.32
C PRO A 230 10.50 14.10 -13.70
N ASN A 231 9.38 13.38 -13.73
CA ASN A 231 8.06 13.97 -13.49
C ASN A 231 7.52 13.82 -12.05
N GLY A 232 8.24 13.12 -11.17
CA GLY A 232 7.82 12.90 -9.79
C GLY A 232 7.80 14.19 -8.95
N TYR A 233 7.00 14.21 -7.88
CA TYR A 233 6.85 15.34 -6.97
C TYR A 233 8.16 15.71 -6.26
N ALA A 234 9.11 14.79 -6.08
CA ALA A 234 10.45 15.15 -5.62
C ALA A 234 11.08 16.20 -6.56
N THR A 235 11.05 15.93 -7.87
CA THR A 235 11.60 16.84 -8.90
C THR A 235 10.83 18.15 -8.96
N LYS A 236 9.50 18.09 -8.93
CA LYS A 236 8.66 19.29 -9.00
C LYS A 236 8.86 20.21 -7.80
N ALA A 237 8.83 19.64 -6.58
CA ALA A 237 9.06 20.40 -5.36
C ALA A 237 10.44 21.06 -5.35
N ALA A 238 11.49 20.31 -5.70
CA ALA A 238 12.85 20.84 -5.76
C ALA A 238 13.02 21.94 -6.83
N ALA A 239 12.40 21.77 -8.01
CA ALA A 239 12.44 22.75 -9.08
C ALA A 239 11.68 24.05 -8.72
N GLU A 240 10.54 23.91 -8.04
CA GLU A 240 9.73 25.05 -7.64
C GLU A 240 10.30 25.77 -6.42
N ALA A 241 11.04 25.08 -5.55
CA ALA A 241 11.71 25.70 -4.40
C ALA A 241 12.72 26.80 -4.81
N GLN A 242 13.15 26.83 -6.07
CA GLN A 242 14.00 27.85 -6.66
C GLN A 242 13.24 29.08 -7.18
N LYS A 243 11.91 29.00 -7.29
CA LYS A 243 11.05 29.99 -7.95
C LYS A 243 9.97 30.52 -7.02
N ASP A 244 9.23 29.62 -6.36
CA ASP A 244 8.12 29.92 -5.47
C ASP A 244 8.12 28.93 -4.29
N ALA A 245 8.46 29.42 -3.10
CA ALA A 245 8.49 28.61 -1.90
C ALA A 245 7.10 28.09 -1.48
N ALA A 246 6.03 28.83 -1.78
CA ALA A 246 4.66 28.42 -1.44
C ALA A 246 4.22 27.28 -2.38
N LEU A 247 4.45 27.42 -3.68
CA LEU A 247 4.11 26.35 -4.63
C LEU A 247 4.99 25.11 -4.41
N ALA A 248 6.27 25.28 -4.08
CA ALA A 248 7.14 24.17 -3.67
C ALA A 248 6.58 23.38 -2.48
N LYS A 249 5.93 24.08 -1.53
CA LYS A 249 5.29 23.44 -0.38
C LYS A 249 4.09 22.61 -0.77
N VAL A 250 3.29 23.09 -1.73
CA VAL A 250 2.16 22.34 -2.29
C VAL A 250 2.65 21.07 -3.00
N GLU A 251 3.68 21.18 -3.83
CA GLU A 251 4.29 20.04 -4.53
C GLU A 251 4.90 19.03 -3.55
N GLN A 252 5.58 19.50 -2.50
CA GLN A 252 6.12 18.65 -1.43
C GLN A 252 4.99 17.89 -0.71
N ALA A 253 3.88 18.56 -0.38
CA ALA A 253 2.74 17.92 0.28
C ALA A 253 2.05 16.88 -0.59
N GLU A 254 1.91 17.15 -1.89
CA GLU A 254 1.37 16.17 -2.82
C GLU A 254 2.30 14.95 -2.94
N GLY A 255 3.62 15.15 -2.99
CA GLY A 255 4.62 14.08 -2.96
C GLY A 255 4.59 13.25 -1.69
N TRP A 256 4.54 13.90 -0.52
CA TRP A 256 4.40 13.22 0.77
C TRP A 256 3.15 12.35 0.82
N ALA A 257 2.00 12.89 0.41
CA ALA A 257 0.73 12.20 0.53
C ALA A 257 0.63 11.01 -0.46
N PHE A 258 1.20 11.13 -1.67
CA PHE A 258 1.33 9.97 -2.58
C PHE A 258 2.29 8.91 -2.07
N PHE A 259 3.40 9.31 -1.43
CA PHE A 259 4.34 8.37 -0.82
C PHE A 259 3.67 7.48 0.23
N GLN A 260 2.69 8.00 0.96
CA GLN A 260 1.96 7.22 1.97
C GLN A 260 1.30 5.96 1.38
N SER A 261 0.91 5.95 0.09
CA SER A 261 0.30 4.77 -0.57
C SER A 261 1.24 3.58 -0.70
N ILE A 262 2.55 3.82 -0.67
CA ILE A 262 3.59 2.80 -0.80
C ILE A 262 4.48 2.69 0.44
N TYR A 263 4.28 3.58 1.42
CA TYR A 263 5.06 3.67 2.67
C TYR A 263 5.10 2.32 3.41
N THR A 264 3.94 1.74 3.74
CA THR A 264 3.88 0.54 4.60
C THR A 264 4.63 -0.63 3.98
N TYR A 265 4.47 -0.81 2.66
CA TYR A 265 5.16 -1.87 1.93
C TYR A 265 6.67 -1.62 1.87
N LEU A 266 7.09 -0.41 1.49
CA LEU A 266 8.52 -0.06 1.47
C LEU A 266 9.15 -0.17 2.86
N ASN A 267 8.47 0.28 3.92
CA ASN A 267 9.01 0.26 5.27
C ASN A 267 9.27 -1.17 5.77
N LYS A 268 8.39 -2.11 5.41
CA LYS A 268 8.53 -3.52 5.79
C LYS A 268 9.80 -4.16 5.23
N HIS A 269 10.23 -3.77 4.03
CA HIS A 269 11.35 -4.39 3.31
C HIS A 269 12.62 -3.52 3.24
N ALA A 270 12.47 -2.21 3.39
CA ALA A 270 13.50 -1.21 3.14
C ALA A 270 13.30 0.01 4.07
N ALA A 271 13.34 -0.23 5.38
CA ALA A 271 13.09 0.80 6.39
C ALA A 271 14.02 2.01 6.28
N ASP A 272 15.31 1.81 6.00
CA ASP A 272 16.29 2.90 5.85
C ASP A 272 15.98 3.79 4.65
N GLU A 273 15.67 3.20 3.49
CA GLU A 273 15.25 3.94 2.30
C GLU A 273 13.94 4.68 2.55
N THR A 274 12.99 4.03 3.22
CA THR A 274 11.68 4.62 3.54
C THR A 274 11.83 5.82 4.46
N ALA A 275 12.61 5.69 5.54
CA ALA A 275 12.88 6.78 6.47
C ALA A 275 13.61 7.94 5.79
N PHE A 276 14.52 7.65 4.85
CA PHE A 276 15.16 8.68 4.04
C PHE A 276 14.13 9.42 3.18
N ILE A 277 13.28 8.71 2.44
CA ILE A 277 12.25 9.31 1.57
C ILE A 277 11.26 10.14 2.39
N GLU A 278 10.76 9.62 3.51
CA GLU A 278 9.85 10.33 4.42
C GLU A 278 10.48 11.65 4.89
N LYS A 279 11.76 11.64 5.26
CA LYS A 279 12.48 12.84 5.68
C LYS A 279 12.54 13.90 4.58
N GLN A 280 12.69 13.50 3.31
CA GLN A 280 12.73 14.45 2.18
C GLN A 280 11.38 15.14 1.99
N PHE A 281 10.28 14.40 2.14
CA PHE A 281 8.93 14.93 1.92
C PHE A 281 8.25 15.53 3.16
N ASN A 282 8.80 15.34 4.36
CA ASN A 282 8.25 15.89 5.60
C ASN A 282 7.94 17.40 5.45
N LEU A 283 6.74 17.82 5.84
CA LEU A 283 6.28 19.22 5.72
C LEU A 283 7.01 20.21 6.64
N GLU A 284 7.94 19.78 7.47
CA GLU A 284 8.88 20.65 8.20
C GLU A 284 10.21 20.79 7.47
N THR A 285 10.53 19.87 6.56
CA THR A 285 11.72 19.93 5.71
C THR A 285 11.60 21.07 4.69
N ASP A 286 12.65 21.87 4.55
CA ASP A 286 12.76 22.90 3.50
C ASP A 286 12.76 22.22 2.13
N ALA A 287 11.82 22.60 1.25
CA ALA A 287 11.73 22.03 -0.10
C ALA A 287 13.01 22.24 -0.92
N LYS A 288 13.86 23.22 -0.57
CA LYS A 288 15.15 23.46 -1.23
C LYS A 288 16.19 22.36 -0.99
N ILE A 289 16.03 21.57 0.07
CA ILE A 289 16.97 20.49 0.39
C ILE A 289 16.50 19.12 -0.13
N ILE A 290 15.32 19.07 -0.76
CA ILE A 290 14.86 17.87 -1.45
C ILE A 290 15.85 17.55 -2.57
N ASP A 291 16.40 16.35 -2.54
CA ASP A 291 17.27 15.82 -3.59
C ASP A 291 16.49 14.78 -4.43
N PRO A 292 15.98 15.15 -5.62
CA PRO A 292 15.20 14.24 -6.44
C PRO A 292 15.97 12.99 -6.86
N ALA A 293 17.27 13.12 -7.13
CA ALA A 293 18.10 11.99 -7.55
C ALA A 293 18.33 11.02 -6.39
N ALA A 294 18.58 11.53 -5.18
CA ALA A 294 18.72 10.70 -4.00
C ALA A 294 17.40 10.02 -3.61
N VAL A 295 16.25 10.72 -3.72
CA VAL A 295 14.91 10.14 -3.51
C VAL A 295 14.65 9.02 -4.51
N ASN A 296 14.88 9.27 -5.80
CA ASN A 296 14.74 8.27 -6.86
C ASN A 296 15.59 7.02 -6.59
N LYS A 297 16.88 7.20 -6.30
CA LYS A 297 17.78 6.11 -5.94
C LYS A 297 17.32 5.34 -4.70
N ALA A 298 16.75 6.02 -3.70
CA ALA A 298 16.19 5.35 -2.52
C ALA A 298 14.99 4.46 -2.89
N PHE A 299 14.10 4.91 -3.77
CA PHE A 299 13.03 4.05 -4.30
C PHE A 299 13.57 2.86 -5.10
N VAL A 300 14.55 3.08 -5.98
CA VAL A 300 15.19 2.00 -6.76
C VAL A 300 15.76 0.94 -5.83
N ARG A 301 16.50 1.34 -4.79
CA ARG A 301 17.03 0.39 -3.79
C ARG A 301 15.90 -0.31 -3.03
N GLY A 302 14.87 0.42 -2.60
CA GLY A 302 13.75 -0.12 -1.85
C GLY A 302 12.97 -1.18 -2.63
N PHE A 303 12.55 -0.87 -3.85
CA PHE A 303 11.83 -1.82 -4.70
C PHE A 303 12.71 -2.97 -5.19
N ALA A 304 14.01 -2.77 -5.40
CA ALA A 304 14.93 -3.87 -5.68
C ALA A 304 15.06 -4.83 -4.48
N LYS A 305 15.09 -4.33 -3.24
CA LYS A 305 15.09 -5.17 -2.02
C LYS A 305 13.79 -5.96 -1.90
N ILE A 306 12.66 -5.32 -2.18
CA ILE A 306 11.36 -6.00 -2.23
C ILE A 306 11.40 -7.13 -3.26
N ALA A 307 11.81 -6.84 -4.51
CA ALA A 307 11.89 -7.86 -5.56
C ALA A 307 12.78 -9.05 -5.16
N ILE A 308 13.91 -8.79 -4.47
CA ILE A 308 14.76 -9.84 -3.91
C ILE A 308 14.00 -10.70 -2.89
N ASP A 309 13.26 -10.09 -1.98
CA ASP A 309 12.50 -10.83 -0.97
C ASP A 309 11.39 -11.67 -1.59
N GLU A 310 10.67 -11.14 -2.58
CA GLU A 310 9.68 -11.92 -3.34
C GLU A 310 10.32 -13.12 -4.05
N TYR A 311 11.50 -12.94 -4.66
CA TYR A 311 12.22 -14.06 -5.27
C TYR A 311 12.74 -15.09 -4.25
N LYS A 312 13.11 -14.68 -3.04
CA LYS A 312 13.46 -15.63 -1.96
C LYS A 312 12.24 -16.43 -1.54
N GLU A 313 11.10 -15.78 -1.33
CA GLU A 313 9.85 -16.46 -0.97
C GLU A 313 9.40 -17.41 -2.09
N SER A 314 9.58 -16.98 -3.34
CA SER A 314 9.33 -17.80 -4.51
C SER A 314 10.21 -19.04 -4.55
N LYS A 315 11.51 -18.90 -4.23
CA LYS A 315 12.47 -20.02 -4.11
C LYS A 315 12.05 -21.03 -3.05
N GLU A 316 11.56 -20.56 -1.91
CA GLU A 316 11.08 -21.41 -0.82
C GLU A 316 9.79 -22.17 -1.20
N ALA A 317 8.95 -21.57 -2.04
CA ALA A 317 7.66 -22.09 -2.46
C ALA A 317 7.64 -22.72 -3.86
N ILE A 318 8.80 -23.04 -4.46
CA ILE A 318 8.81 -23.63 -5.82
C ILE A 318 8.05 -24.96 -5.82
N GLY A 319 7.15 -25.11 -6.79
CA GLY A 319 6.25 -26.26 -6.94
C GLY A 319 4.83 -26.00 -6.43
N GLU A 320 4.64 -24.90 -5.72
CA GLU A 320 3.35 -24.40 -5.26
C GLU A 320 2.95 -23.15 -6.05
N ASP A 321 1.65 -22.86 -6.09
CA ASP A 321 1.11 -21.66 -6.74
C ASP A 321 1.69 -20.39 -6.12
N LYS A 322 1.97 -20.43 -4.81
CA LYS A 322 2.66 -19.37 -4.08
C LYS A 322 4.02 -19.02 -4.69
N GLY A 323 4.78 -20.01 -5.16
CA GLY A 323 6.05 -19.79 -5.84
C GLY A 323 5.87 -19.03 -7.15
N VAL A 324 4.81 -19.33 -7.91
CA VAL A 324 4.48 -18.60 -9.14
C VAL A 324 4.08 -17.16 -8.85
N ILE A 325 3.23 -16.95 -7.85
CA ILE A 325 2.71 -15.63 -7.45
C ILE A 325 3.85 -14.71 -7.04
N THR A 326 4.68 -15.13 -6.09
CA THR A 326 5.82 -14.34 -5.60
C THR A 326 6.91 -14.17 -6.66
N GLY A 327 7.08 -15.15 -7.56
CA GLY A 327 7.96 -15.01 -8.72
C GLY A 327 7.49 -13.91 -9.69
N LEU A 328 6.18 -13.80 -9.90
CA LEU A 328 5.58 -12.71 -10.68
C LEU A 328 5.70 -11.37 -9.93
N GLU A 329 5.45 -11.35 -8.61
CA GLU A 329 5.62 -10.12 -7.81
C GLU A 329 7.04 -9.57 -7.92
N GLY A 330 8.07 -10.41 -7.82
CA GLY A 330 9.46 -10.01 -8.04
C GLY A 330 9.69 -9.37 -9.42
N ALA A 331 9.08 -9.93 -10.47
CA ALA A 331 9.15 -9.38 -11.84
C ALA A 331 8.41 -8.04 -11.96
N LEU A 332 7.25 -7.90 -11.32
CA LEU A 332 6.46 -6.68 -11.32
C LEU A 332 7.14 -5.56 -10.53
N PHE A 333 7.85 -5.86 -9.43
CA PHE A 333 8.64 -4.86 -8.72
C PHE A 333 9.85 -4.36 -9.51
N ILE A 334 10.44 -5.19 -10.38
CA ILE A 334 11.40 -4.71 -11.39
C ILE A 334 10.72 -3.73 -12.35
N ASP A 335 9.50 -4.03 -12.81
CA ASP A 335 8.75 -3.14 -13.71
C ASP A 335 8.35 -1.81 -13.05
N VAL A 336 8.01 -1.81 -11.75
CA VAL A 336 7.68 -0.58 -10.99
C VAL A 336 8.76 0.49 -11.17
N ILE A 337 10.04 0.09 -11.10
CA ILE A 337 11.21 0.98 -11.24
C ILE A 337 11.94 0.82 -12.58
N GLY A 338 11.27 0.26 -13.59
CA GLY A 338 11.90 -0.23 -14.81
C GLY A 338 12.69 0.81 -15.60
N ASP A 339 12.14 2.01 -15.77
CA ASP A 339 12.83 3.08 -16.51
C ASP A 339 14.05 3.62 -15.76
N ASP A 340 14.02 3.65 -14.43
CA ASP A 340 15.15 4.07 -13.61
C ASP A 340 16.25 3.00 -13.57
N ILE A 341 15.88 1.72 -13.48
CA ILE A 341 16.84 0.62 -13.69
C ILE A 341 17.49 0.75 -15.07
N LYS A 342 16.68 0.94 -16.13
CA LYS A 342 17.17 1.11 -17.51
C LYS A 342 18.15 2.28 -17.62
N GLY A 343 17.89 3.39 -16.93
CA GLY A 343 18.81 4.52 -16.84
C GLY A 343 20.13 4.19 -16.14
N LEU A 344 20.11 3.31 -15.13
CA LEU A 344 21.29 2.92 -14.35
C LEU A 344 22.17 1.87 -15.04
N ILE A 345 21.56 0.89 -15.71
CA ILE A 345 22.27 -0.28 -16.25
C ILE A 345 22.28 -0.33 -17.78
N GLY A 346 21.53 0.56 -18.43
CA GLY A 346 21.39 0.58 -19.89
C GLY A 346 20.31 -0.39 -20.40
N GLU A 347 19.82 -0.10 -21.59
CA GLU A 347 18.70 -0.82 -22.22
C GLU A 347 18.96 -2.32 -22.42
N ALA A 348 20.18 -2.68 -22.82
CA ALA A 348 20.54 -4.08 -23.06
C ALA A 348 20.56 -4.92 -21.76
N GLU A 349 21.15 -4.39 -20.69
CA GLU A 349 21.17 -5.09 -19.38
C GLU A 349 19.76 -5.15 -18.78
N TYR A 350 18.98 -4.08 -18.91
CA TYR A 350 17.58 -4.05 -18.46
C TYR A 350 16.71 -5.07 -19.20
N LYS A 351 16.82 -5.14 -20.53
CA LYS A 351 16.12 -6.15 -21.33
C LYS A 351 16.51 -7.58 -20.91
N SER A 352 17.81 -7.83 -20.68
CA SER A 352 18.26 -9.13 -20.21
C SER A 352 17.67 -9.48 -18.83
N LEU A 353 17.59 -8.50 -17.92
CA LEU A 353 16.99 -8.69 -16.60
C LEU A 353 15.50 -9.05 -16.70
N THR A 354 14.72 -8.32 -17.51
CA THR A 354 13.29 -8.58 -17.65
C THR A 354 13.01 -9.92 -18.37
N GLU A 355 13.84 -10.30 -19.34
CA GLU A 355 13.78 -11.63 -19.97
C GLU A 355 14.07 -12.75 -18.97
N LYS A 356 15.05 -12.57 -18.08
CA LYS A 356 15.33 -13.54 -16.99
C LYS A 356 14.16 -13.63 -16.00
N ALA A 357 13.60 -12.50 -15.61
CA ALA A 357 12.45 -12.44 -14.70
C ALA A 357 11.24 -13.17 -15.30
N GLN A 358 10.93 -12.92 -16.57
CA GLN A 358 9.84 -13.61 -17.27
C GLN A 358 10.11 -15.11 -17.40
N LYS A 359 11.34 -15.50 -17.77
CA LYS A 359 11.72 -16.91 -17.85
C LYS A 359 11.55 -17.62 -16.51
N TYR A 360 11.86 -16.93 -15.41
CA TYR A 360 11.68 -17.49 -14.08
C TYR A 360 10.20 -17.74 -13.75
N VAL A 361 9.31 -16.78 -14.06
CA VAL A 361 7.86 -16.98 -13.86
C VAL A 361 7.37 -18.22 -14.61
N GLU A 362 7.79 -18.42 -15.86
CA GLU A 362 7.43 -19.61 -16.64
C GLU A 362 8.04 -20.90 -16.06
N THR A 363 9.26 -20.83 -15.53
CA THR A 363 9.91 -21.95 -14.82
C THR A 363 9.17 -22.32 -13.54
N ALA A 364 8.70 -21.32 -12.77
CA ALA A 364 7.90 -21.52 -11.58
C ALA A 364 6.53 -22.16 -11.92
N LYS A 365 5.86 -21.70 -12.99
CA LYS A 365 4.62 -22.32 -13.50
C LYS A 365 4.84 -23.79 -13.89
N ALA A 366 5.98 -24.09 -14.50
CA ALA A 366 6.38 -25.45 -14.86
C ALA A 366 6.81 -26.31 -13.65
N LYS A 367 6.92 -25.71 -12.45
CA LYS A 367 7.34 -26.37 -11.20
C LYS A 367 8.74 -26.99 -11.27
N ASP A 368 9.61 -26.46 -12.13
CA ASP A 368 10.99 -26.94 -12.27
C ASP A 368 11.90 -26.33 -11.19
N LYS A 369 12.12 -27.09 -10.12
CA LYS A 369 12.92 -26.67 -8.96
C LYS A 369 14.37 -26.39 -9.30
N ALA A 370 15.02 -27.28 -10.05
CA ALA A 370 16.45 -27.16 -10.31
C ALA A 370 16.77 -25.94 -11.20
N ALA A 371 15.96 -25.74 -12.26
CA ALA A 371 16.10 -24.56 -13.09
C ALA A 371 15.68 -23.28 -12.35
N GLY A 372 14.61 -23.34 -11.55
CA GLY A 372 14.10 -22.20 -10.78
C GLY A 372 15.10 -21.67 -9.76
N GLU A 373 15.71 -22.55 -8.96
CA GLU A 373 16.72 -22.15 -7.95
C GLU A 373 17.90 -21.41 -8.58
N THR A 374 18.42 -21.92 -9.70
CA THR A 374 19.54 -21.29 -10.43
C THR A 374 19.14 -19.91 -10.96
N GLN A 375 17.94 -19.78 -11.52
CA GLN A 375 17.45 -18.53 -12.10
C GLN A 375 17.18 -17.46 -11.03
N VAL A 376 16.65 -17.85 -9.86
CA VAL A 376 16.47 -16.92 -8.72
C VAL A 376 17.80 -16.37 -8.26
N ASP A 377 18.82 -17.20 -8.11
CA ASP A 377 20.13 -16.75 -7.63
C ASP A 377 20.76 -15.74 -8.60
N GLU A 378 20.59 -15.94 -9.91
CA GLU A 378 20.98 -14.95 -10.92
C GLU A 378 20.19 -13.64 -10.81
N LEU A 379 18.87 -13.71 -10.62
CA LEU A 379 18.01 -12.52 -10.46
C LEU A 379 18.40 -11.71 -9.23
N ILE A 380 18.59 -12.38 -8.09
CA ILE A 380 19.05 -11.76 -6.84
C ILE A 380 20.42 -11.11 -7.03
N ALA A 381 21.35 -11.76 -7.73
CA ALA A 381 22.66 -11.16 -8.02
C ALA A 381 22.55 -9.90 -8.89
N SER A 382 21.70 -9.92 -9.93
CA SER A 382 21.43 -8.74 -10.76
C SER A 382 20.81 -7.59 -9.96
N LEU A 383 19.84 -7.88 -9.09
CA LEU A 383 19.19 -6.89 -8.24
C LEU A 383 20.14 -6.28 -7.20
N ASN A 384 21.02 -7.09 -6.59
CA ASN A 384 22.06 -6.56 -5.71
C ASN A 384 23.03 -5.61 -6.44
N SER A 385 23.40 -5.94 -7.68
CA SER A 385 24.21 -5.04 -8.53
C SER A 385 23.49 -3.71 -8.81
N ILE A 386 22.17 -3.75 -9.03
CA ILE A 386 21.35 -2.53 -9.18
C ILE A 386 21.35 -1.71 -7.88
N ILE A 387 21.18 -2.36 -6.73
CA ILE A 387 21.23 -1.69 -5.41
C ILE A 387 22.59 -1.00 -5.22
N ASP A 388 23.69 -1.65 -5.59
CA ASP A 388 25.04 -1.09 -5.50
C ASP A 388 25.25 0.09 -6.45
N LYS A 389 24.77 0.00 -7.70
CA LYS A 389 24.81 1.11 -8.68
C LYS A 389 23.92 2.29 -8.26
N ALA A 390 22.88 2.03 -7.47
CA ALA A 390 21.97 3.04 -6.93
C ALA A 390 22.42 3.63 -5.58
N LYS A 391 23.63 3.34 -5.10
CA LYS A 391 24.26 4.11 -4.01
C LYS A 391 24.68 5.50 -4.50
#